data_AF-U5EIT1-F1
#
_entry.id   AF-U5EIT1-F1
#
_cell.length_a   1.000
_cell.length_b   1.000
_cell.length_c   1.000
_cell.angle_alpha   90.00
_cell.angle_beta   90.00
_cell.angle_gamma   90.00
#
_symmetry.space_group_name_H-M   'P 1'
#
loop_
_entity.id
_entity.type
_entity.pdbx_description
1 polymer ?
#
loop_
_entity_poly.entity_id
_entity_poly.type
_entity_poly.pdbx_seq_one_letter_code
_entity_poly.pdbx_strand_id
1 'polypeptide(L)'
;MSTAVDFAARLIDPAAIVAAGHSAVLAYVAPSRPGANFGAKPITADYARALTAAGLDIVSIWQYGKPGDPTPSDWTTGFDGGRRMAEQALSTHLAVGGPRRAPIFFAVDEDISLTQWNDTAVEFFRGVNAVLGTEWTGIYGHSRVCAWAIEDGVVGTRGGFSWVWQTRAWSGTEREPRAVLYQRIIDTPSNPGPIIDGTHVDVNDILAPDFGQWSLDRTVAVPEFTELDRLGPSHSSREGARITNFILHTQEGNGTAESLAAYLNNPANGVSYHYTLRDAIVARVVPEELASWSVLSANPFTVNLCFAGSRAAWSRQQWLSLDGDLRIAAYLAVRSAHRHGYSTEVIAPDYRVAEGITDHNYVTEALGIGTHTDVGPNFPWDVFAAHVADFAGARPNAIDDRAAQSPWLGVRRTDGEIATPDGVGRFAEFEHGYIYWHPDTGAHAIPTAIMDKYAELGWEAGPLGYPTAEHAELPDPRGTGPGLAQAFQGGAVYRRAGQPGYRVHGAIGARWQAAGFENSELGWPASDEIAHDDGTYQEFEFGRIYWVPQQIIALRNAGDPDTPLGRPA
;
A
#
# COMPACT_ATOMS: atom_id res chain seq x y z
N MET A 1 20.96 5.01 2.27
CA MET A 1 20.33 4.19 1.21
C MET A 1 18.84 4.22 1.46
N SER A 2 18.00 4.07 0.43
CA SER A 2 16.57 3.87 0.65
C SER A 2 16.37 2.49 1.30
N THR A 3 15.46 2.39 2.26
CA THR A 3 15.19 1.12 2.95
C THR A 3 13.70 0.93 3.15
N ALA A 4 13.28 -0.32 3.05
CA ALA A 4 11.94 -0.76 3.35
C ALA A 4 11.93 -1.59 4.64
N VAL A 5 10.75 -1.82 5.19
CA VAL A 5 10.53 -2.71 6.33
C VAL A 5 9.56 -3.82 5.98
N ASP A 6 9.74 -4.99 6.58
CA ASP A 6 8.73 -6.05 6.56
C ASP A 6 8.49 -6.56 7.98
N PHE A 7 7.26 -6.99 8.23
CA PHE A 7 6.81 -7.41 9.56
C PHE A 7 5.50 -8.19 9.45
N ALA A 8 5.35 -9.20 10.29
CA ALA A 8 4.14 -10.01 10.36
C ALA A 8 3.36 -9.80 11.67
N ALA A 9 4.01 -9.39 12.75
CA ALA A 9 3.43 -9.43 14.10
C ALA A 9 2.18 -8.55 14.26
N ARG A 10 2.24 -7.30 13.80
CA ARG A 10 1.12 -6.34 13.76
C ARG A 10 1.41 -5.19 12.80
N LEU A 11 0.36 -4.46 12.40
CA LEU A 11 0.48 -3.15 11.76
C LEU A 11 1.25 -2.15 12.65
N ILE A 12 1.87 -1.17 12.02
CA ILE A 12 2.74 -0.12 12.59
C ILE A 12 2.23 1.23 12.07
N ASP A 13 2.27 2.29 12.88
CA ASP A 13 1.93 3.64 12.41
C ASP A 13 2.77 4.05 11.18
N PRO A 14 2.14 4.37 10.02
CA PRO A 14 2.83 4.93 8.86
C PRO A 14 3.75 6.11 9.17
N ALA A 15 3.35 7.02 10.05
CA ALA A 15 4.17 8.16 10.44
C ALA A 15 5.40 7.73 11.24
N ALA A 16 5.31 6.65 12.03
CA ALA A 16 6.45 6.07 12.74
C ALA A 16 7.44 5.38 11.78
N ILE A 17 6.97 4.75 10.70
CA ILE A 17 7.83 4.16 9.65
C ILE A 17 8.60 5.26 8.91
N VAL A 18 7.93 6.37 8.53
CA VAL A 18 8.58 7.55 7.96
C VAL A 18 9.58 8.17 8.94
N ALA A 19 9.20 8.34 10.21
CA ALA A 19 10.07 8.92 11.24
C ALA A 19 11.30 8.05 11.55
N ALA A 20 11.21 6.73 11.35
CA ALA A 20 12.34 5.80 11.41
C ALA A 20 13.29 5.88 10.19
N GLY A 21 12.92 6.64 9.14
CA GLY A 21 13.72 6.86 7.94
C GLY A 21 13.57 5.79 6.86
N HIS A 22 12.50 5.00 6.92
CA HIS A 22 12.14 4.04 5.88
C HIS A 22 11.24 4.70 4.82
N SER A 23 11.28 4.17 3.61
CA SER A 23 10.60 4.71 2.43
C SER A 23 9.56 3.76 1.81
N ALA A 24 9.47 2.51 2.29
CA ALA A 24 8.49 1.55 1.81
C ALA A 24 8.18 0.43 2.83
N VAL A 25 7.10 -0.30 2.59
CA VAL A 25 6.74 -1.53 3.28
C VAL A 25 6.63 -2.70 2.29
N LEU A 26 7.23 -3.83 2.62
CA LEU A 26 6.99 -5.10 1.94
C LEU A 26 5.84 -5.79 2.69
N ALA A 27 4.68 -5.86 2.05
CA ALA A 27 3.41 -6.09 2.70
C ALA A 27 2.75 -7.39 2.24
N TYR A 28 2.38 -8.23 3.20
CA TYR A 28 2.01 -9.62 2.95
C TYR A 28 0.61 -9.75 2.35
N VAL A 29 0.44 -9.95 1.03
CA VAL A 29 -0.86 -10.30 0.42
C VAL A 29 -1.31 -11.75 0.70
N ALA A 30 -0.63 -12.43 1.63
CA ALA A 30 -0.97 -13.77 2.12
C ALA A 30 -1.65 -13.72 3.49
N PRO A 31 -2.65 -14.59 3.77
CA PRO A 31 -3.29 -14.66 5.07
C PRO A 31 -2.40 -15.32 6.15
N SER A 32 -2.80 -15.19 7.41
CA SER A 32 -2.26 -16.02 8.49
C SER A 32 -2.59 -17.51 8.29
N ARG A 33 -1.61 -18.39 8.45
CA ARG A 33 -1.82 -19.85 8.46
C ARG A 33 -2.43 -20.35 9.77
N PRO A 34 -3.12 -21.51 9.79
CA PRO A 34 -3.66 -22.14 10.99
C PRO A 34 -2.67 -22.18 12.17
N GLY A 35 -3.13 -21.74 13.35
CA GLY A 35 -2.33 -21.72 14.58
C GLY A 35 -1.37 -20.52 14.72
N ALA A 36 -1.15 -19.74 13.66
CA ALA A 36 -0.46 -18.46 13.74
C ALA A 36 -1.48 -17.31 13.82
N ASN A 37 -1.06 -16.20 14.46
CA ASN A 37 -1.84 -14.96 14.50
C ASN A 37 -0.90 -13.79 14.19
N PHE A 38 -0.90 -13.36 12.93
CA PHE A 38 -0.04 -12.30 12.42
C PHE A 38 -0.90 -11.08 12.08
N GLY A 39 -0.86 -10.04 12.92
CA GLY A 39 -1.64 -8.82 12.75
C GLY A 39 -1.22 -7.92 11.59
N ALA A 40 -0.40 -8.42 10.65
CA ALA A 40 -0.06 -7.81 9.37
C ALA A 40 -0.17 -8.80 8.19
N LYS A 41 -0.88 -9.93 8.35
CA LYS A 41 -1.11 -10.94 7.30
C LYS A 41 -2.61 -11.32 7.16
N PRO A 42 -3.32 -10.86 6.11
CA PRO A 42 -2.78 -10.10 5.00
C PRO A 42 -2.52 -8.62 5.35
N ILE A 43 -1.78 -7.93 4.49
CA ILE A 43 -1.98 -6.50 4.23
C ILE A 43 -3.47 -6.33 3.97
N THR A 44 -4.15 -5.69 4.91
CA THR A 44 -5.41 -5.06 4.61
C THR A 44 -5.08 -3.93 3.64
N ALA A 45 -6.00 -3.54 2.76
CA ALA A 45 -6.10 -2.14 2.37
C ALA A 45 -6.99 -1.40 3.37
N ASP A 46 -6.72 -1.71 4.63
CA ASP A 46 -6.50 -0.71 5.66
C ASP A 46 -5.01 -0.42 5.89
N TYR A 47 -4.14 -0.92 5.01
CA TYR A 47 -2.69 -0.79 4.99
C TYR A 47 -2.09 -0.56 3.54
N ALA A 48 -2.80 0.21 2.64
CA ALA A 48 -2.37 0.81 1.33
C ALA A 48 -2.82 2.17 0.49
N ARG A 49 -3.21 3.52 0.63
CA ARG A 49 -3.65 4.77 1.43
C ARG A 49 -2.83 5.61 2.49
N ALA A 50 -2.90 5.44 3.82
CA ALA A 50 -2.10 6.13 4.85
C ALA A 50 -0.56 5.90 4.85
N LEU A 51 0.03 4.72 4.62
CA LEU A 51 1.44 4.60 4.16
C LEU A 51 1.63 5.47 2.90
N THR A 52 0.77 5.31 1.89
CA THR A 52 0.84 6.07 0.63
C THR A 52 0.75 7.59 0.84
N ALA A 53 -0.07 8.05 1.78
CA ALA A 53 -0.31 9.45 2.13
C ALA A 53 0.70 9.99 3.16
N ALA A 54 1.41 9.10 3.85
CA ALA A 54 2.66 9.37 4.54
C ALA A 54 3.87 9.38 3.56
N GLY A 55 3.65 9.06 2.27
CA GLY A 55 4.69 9.05 1.23
C GLY A 55 5.53 7.78 1.16
N LEU A 56 5.04 6.67 1.73
CA LEU A 56 5.69 5.36 1.71
C LEU A 56 5.21 4.52 0.52
N ASP A 57 6.15 3.82 -0.10
CA ASP A 57 5.88 2.84 -1.15
C ASP A 57 5.44 1.47 -0.59
N ILE A 58 4.80 0.66 -1.44
CA ILE A 58 4.27 -0.65 -1.06
C ILE A 58 4.75 -1.70 -2.06
N VAL A 59 5.23 -2.85 -1.58
CA VAL A 59 5.61 -4.01 -2.38
C VAL A 59 4.79 -5.22 -1.91
N SER A 60 4.13 -5.94 -2.81
CA SER A 60 3.33 -7.11 -2.42
C SER A 60 4.19 -8.37 -2.29
N ILE A 61 4.07 -9.05 -1.15
CA ILE A 61 4.79 -10.29 -0.88
C ILE A 61 3.81 -11.39 -0.45
N TRP A 62 4.07 -12.66 -0.77
CA TRP A 62 3.24 -13.80 -0.39
C TRP A 62 4.04 -14.81 0.44
N GLN A 63 3.56 -15.09 1.65
CA GLN A 63 4.01 -16.20 2.48
C GLN A 63 2.91 -16.62 3.45
N TYR A 64 2.34 -17.80 3.22
CA TYR A 64 1.32 -18.42 4.07
C TYR A 64 1.94 -19.48 4.99
N GLY A 65 2.41 -20.59 4.43
CA GLY A 65 3.07 -21.71 5.13
C GLY A 65 4.45 -21.40 5.72
N LYS A 66 4.99 -22.31 6.52
CA LYS A 66 6.35 -22.20 7.11
C LYS A 66 6.97 -23.59 7.34
N PRO A 67 8.31 -23.76 7.30
CA PRO A 67 8.95 -25.03 7.65
C PRO A 67 8.59 -25.51 9.06
N GLY A 68 8.36 -26.81 9.21
CA GLY A 68 8.07 -27.47 10.49
C GLY A 68 6.67 -27.22 11.08
N ASP A 69 5.85 -26.41 10.41
CA ASP A 69 4.46 -26.12 10.78
C ASP A 69 3.50 -27.18 10.18
N PRO A 70 2.34 -27.47 10.80
CA PRO A 70 1.28 -28.27 10.16
C PRO A 70 0.82 -27.72 8.80
N THR A 71 1.05 -26.44 8.54
CA THR A 71 0.93 -25.80 7.22
C THR A 71 2.33 -25.63 6.63
N PRO A 72 2.86 -26.62 5.89
CA PRO A 72 4.22 -26.57 5.36
C PRO A 72 4.39 -25.43 4.36
N SER A 73 5.64 -25.04 4.13
CA SER A 73 6.05 -23.97 3.22
C SER A 73 5.39 -24.06 1.86
N ASP A 74 4.94 -22.90 1.34
CA ASP A 74 4.09 -22.79 0.16
C ASP A 74 4.63 -23.55 -1.06
N TRP A 75 5.94 -23.47 -1.32
CA TRP A 75 6.61 -24.15 -2.43
C TRP A 75 6.43 -25.68 -2.46
N THR A 76 6.20 -26.31 -1.30
CA THR A 76 5.96 -27.78 -1.19
C THR A 76 4.68 -28.23 -1.89
N THR A 77 3.77 -27.29 -2.21
CA THR A 77 2.46 -27.58 -2.80
C THR A 77 2.49 -27.68 -4.35
N GLY A 78 3.65 -27.46 -4.98
CA GLY A 78 3.87 -27.64 -6.41
C GLY A 78 2.98 -26.77 -7.32
N PHE A 79 2.85 -27.14 -8.59
CA PHE A 79 2.17 -26.34 -9.63
C PHE A 79 0.74 -25.93 -9.25
N ASP A 80 -0.13 -26.87 -8.88
CA ASP A 80 -1.52 -26.55 -8.52
C ASP A 80 -1.59 -25.69 -7.25
N GLY A 81 -0.62 -25.82 -6.34
CA GLY A 81 -0.49 -24.98 -5.17
C GLY A 81 -0.09 -23.55 -5.51
N GLY A 82 0.97 -23.39 -6.31
CA GLY A 82 1.41 -22.09 -6.81
C GLY A 82 0.33 -21.36 -7.60
N ARG A 83 -0.43 -22.09 -8.44
CA ARG A 83 -1.58 -21.52 -9.15
C ARG A 83 -2.67 -21.03 -8.20
N ARG A 84 -3.13 -21.85 -7.24
CA ARG A 84 -4.14 -21.43 -6.24
C ARG A 84 -3.67 -20.26 -5.38
N MET A 85 -2.41 -20.28 -4.95
CA MET A 85 -1.83 -19.22 -4.14
C MET A 85 -1.61 -17.94 -4.94
N ALA A 86 -1.34 -18.01 -6.25
CA ALA A 86 -1.29 -16.84 -7.12
C ALA A 86 -2.68 -16.31 -7.50
N GLU A 87 -3.70 -17.17 -7.63
CA GLU A 87 -5.10 -16.76 -7.73
C GLU A 87 -5.53 -15.97 -6.48
N GLN A 88 -5.17 -16.47 -5.29
CA GLN A 88 -5.40 -15.79 -4.01
C GLN A 88 -4.56 -14.51 -3.88
N ALA A 89 -3.25 -14.56 -4.14
CA ALA A 89 -2.36 -13.41 -4.07
C ALA A 89 -2.77 -12.31 -5.03
N LEU A 90 -3.19 -12.64 -6.25
CA LEU A 90 -3.70 -11.67 -7.22
C LEU A 90 -5.05 -11.10 -6.79
N SER A 91 -5.94 -11.92 -6.24
CA SER A 91 -7.20 -11.45 -5.65
C SER A 91 -6.90 -10.47 -4.52
N THR A 92 -6.14 -10.87 -3.50
CA THR A 92 -5.72 -10.01 -2.38
C THR A 92 -4.90 -8.79 -2.84
N HIS A 93 -4.07 -8.88 -3.87
CA HIS A 93 -3.31 -7.74 -4.40
C HIS A 93 -4.20 -6.71 -5.10
N LEU A 94 -4.98 -7.12 -6.10
CA LEU A 94 -5.94 -6.24 -6.79
C LEU A 94 -7.01 -5.73 -5.83
N ALA A 95 -7.34 -6.55 -4.84
CA ALA A 95 -8.11 -6.15 -3.70
C ALA A 95 -7.45 -5.00 -2.98
N VAL A 96 -6.21 -5.13 -2.50
CA VAL A 96 -5.59 -4.11 -1.62
C VAL A 96 -5.23 -2.79 -2.33
N GLY A 97 -5.78 -2.49 -3.51
CA GLY A 97 -5.44 -1.33 -4.33
C GLY A 97 -4.20 -1.54 -5.20
N GLY A 98 -3.64 -2.76 -5.17
CA GLY A 98 -2.45 -3.15 -5.92
C GLY A 98 -2.62 -2.97 -7.43
N PRO A 99 -1.69 -2.27 -8.11
CA PRO A 99 -1.74 -2.13 -9.56
C PRO A 99 -1.45 -3.46 -10.25
N ARG A 100 -2.29 -3.88 -11.21
CA ARG A 100 -2.12 -5.14 -12.00
C ARG A 100 -0.74 -5.32 -12.66
N ARG A 101 0.08 -4.25 -12.72
CA ARG A 101 1.48 -4.21 -13.16
C ARG A 101 2.45 -3.83 -12.03
N ALA A 102 2.28 -4.44 -10.87
CA ALA A 102 3.28 -4.51 -9.80
C ALA A 102 3.53 -6.00 -9.50
N PRO A 103 4.79 -6.41 -9.27
CA PRO A 103 5.10 -7.82 -9.02
C PRO A 103 4.66 -8.25 -7.62
N ILE A 104 4.42 -9.56 -7.46
CA ILE A 104 4.18 -10.20 -6.16
C ILE A 104 5.32 -11.17 -5.86
N PHE A 105 5.99 -11.03 -4.71
CA PHE A 105 7.14 -11.84 -4.34
C PHE A 105 6.73 -13.04 -3.47
N PHE A 106 6.83 -14.26 -3.99
CA PHE A 106 6.46 -15.47 -3.23
C PHE A 106 7.66 -16.02 -2.46
N ALA A 107 7.42 -16.46 -1.22
CA ALA A 107 8.48 -16.81 -0.28
C ALA A 107 8.88 -18.29 -0.28
N VAL A 108 10.19 -18.52 -0.39
CA VAL A 108 10.87 -19.73 0.06
C VAL A 108 11.57 -19.41 1.38
N ASP A 109 10.82 -19.40 2.47
CA ASP A 109 11.27 -19.03 3.83
C ASP A 109 11.95 -20.19 4.57
N GLU A 110 12.84 -20.92 3.88
CA GLU A 110 13.70 -21.94 4.46
C GLU A 110 14.95 -22.21 3.59
N ASP A 111 15.90 -22.95 4.15
CA ASP A 111 17.13 -23.41 3.48
C ASP A 111 16.85 -24.68 2.65
N ILE A 112 16.48 -24.52 1.37
CA ILE A 112 16.17 -25.66 0.49
C ILE A 112 17.37 -26.11 -0.36
N SER A 113 17.49 -27.43 -0.51
CA SER A 113 18.43 -28.00 -1.46
C SER A 113 18.00 -27.77 -2.92
N LEU A 114 18.97 -27.81 -3.85
CA LEU A 114 18.71 -27.79 -5.29
C LEU A 114 17.77 -28.93 -5.73
N THR A 115 17.75 -30.06 -5.03
CA THR A 115 16.81 -31.16 -5.27
C THR A 115 15.37 -30.74 -4.94
N GLN A 116 15.13 -30.15 -3.76
CA GLN A 116 13.81 -29.60 -3.40
C GLN A 116 13.36 -28.47 -4.35
N TRP A 117 14.31 -27.66 -4.84
CA TRP A 117 14.02 -26.66 -5.86
C TRP A 117 13.54 -27.30 -7.17
N ASN A 118 14.34 -28.21 -7.75
CA ASN A 118 14.05 -28.88 -9.01
C ASN A 118 12.80 -29.77 -8.97
N ASP A 119 12.59 -30.49 -7.88
CA ASP A 119 11.54 -31.51 -7.76
C ASP A 119 10.17 -30.91 -7.38
N THR A 120 10.12 -29.71 -6.77
CA THR A 120 8.85 -29.12 -6.32
C THR A 120 8.78 -27.59 -6.42
N ALA A 121 9.79 -26.84 -5.97
CA ALA A 121 9.66 -25.38 -5.86
C ALA A 121 9.58 -24.68 -7.23
N VAL A 122 10.36 -25.12 -8.23
CA VAL A 122 10.28 -24.57 -9.58
C VAL A 122 8.90 -24.81 -10.23
N GLU A 123 8.24 -25.92 -9.91
CA GLU A 123 6.87 -26.19 -10.34
C GLU A 123 5.85 -25.30 -9.64
N PHE A 124 6.03 -24.99 -8.35
CA PHE A 124 5.23 -23.97 -7.67
C PHE A 124 5.34 -22.61 -8.38
N PHE A 125 6.54 -22.14 -8.70
CA PHE A 125 6.71 -20.87 -9.44
C PHE A 125 6.15 -20.93 -10.87
N ARG A 126 6.20 -22.08 -11.55
CA ARG A 126 5.50 -22.30 -12.84
C ARG A 126 3.98 -22.20 -12.68
N GLY A 127 3.43 -22.67 -11.55
CA GLY A 127 2.03 -22.47 -11.17
C GLY A 127 1.66 -21.01 -10.95
N VAL A 128 2.52 -20.25 -10.26
CA VAL A 128 2.35 -18.79 -10.06
C VAL A 128 2.35 -18.05 -11.40
N ASN A 129 3.30 -18.38 -12.28
CA ASN A 129 3.45 -17.77 -13.60
C ASN A 129 2.24 -18.00 -14.52
N ALA A 130 1.47 -19.08 -14.31
CA ALA A 130 0.22 -19.33 -15.03
C ALA A 130 -0.92 -18.34 -14.70
N VAL A 131 -0.78 -17.53 -13.64
CA VAL A 131 -1.78 -16.55 -13.17
C VAL A 131 -1.28 -15.11 -13.28
N LEU A 132 -0.03 -14.88 -12.89
CA LEU A 132 0.57 -13.53 -12.88
C LEU A 132 1.20 -13.15 -14.22
N GLY A 133 1.76 -14.13 -14.95
CA GLY A 133 2.80 -13.90 -15.96
C GLY A 133 4.18 -13.79 -15.30
N THR A 134 5.20 -14.43 -15.89
CA THR A 134 6.58 -14.43 -15.35
C THR A 134 7.09 -13.02 -15.08
N GLU A 135 6.71 -12.06 -15.92
CA GLU A 135 7.12 -10.66 -15.81
C GLU A 135 6.58 -9.94 -14.56
N TRP A 136 5.61 -10.51 -13.84
CA TRP A 136 5.06 -10.01 -12.57
C TRP A 136 5.29 -10.95 -11.38
N THR A 137 5.99 -12.06 -11.57
CA THR A 137 6.35 -12.97 -10.47
C THR A 137 7.71 -12.58 -9.88
N GLY A 138 7.74 -12.38 -8.57
CA GLY A 138 8.98 -12.27 -7.79
C GLY A 138 9.17 -13.42 -6.82
N ILE A 139 10.36 -13.49 -6.24
CA ILE A 139 10.74 -14.50 -5.23
C ILE A 139 11.42 -13.86 -4.02
N TYR A 140 11.13 -14.40 -2.84
CA TYR A 140 11.94 -14.25 -1.63
C TYR A 140 12.66 -15.56 -1.29
N GLY A 141 13.90 -15.47 -0.84
CA GLY A 141 14.67 -16.61 -0.36
C GLY A 141 16.16 -16.31 -0.19
N HIS A 142 16.95 -17.35 0.05
CA HIS A 142 18.41 -17.25 0.14
C HIS A 142 19.09 -17.09 -1.24
N SER A 143 20.37 -16.72 -1.24
CA SER A 143 21.18 -16.41 -2.45
C SER A 143 21.07 -17.45 -3.57
N ARG A 144 21.03 -18.74 -3.22
CA ARG A 144 21.00 -19.84 -4.20
C ARG A 144 19.62 -20.00 -4.83
N VAL A 145 18.53 -19.97 -4.05
CA VAL A 145 17.15 -19.92 -4.58
C VAL A 145 16.92 -18.69 -5.45
N CYS A 146 17.45 -17.54 -5.03
CA CYS A 146 17.43 -16.31 -5.81
C CYS A 146 18.11 -16.48 -7.19
N ALA A 147 19.28 -17.13 -7.23
CA ALA A 147 19.99 -17.40 -8.48
C ALA A 147 19.24 -18.43 -9.35
N TRP A 148 18.78 -19.55 -8.77
CA TRP A 148 18.05 -20.60 -9.49
C TRP A 148 16.77 -20.09 -10.13
N ALA A 149 16.02 -19.22 -9.45
CA ALA A 149 14.81 -18.62 -10.00
C ALA A 149 15.06 -17.77 -11.26
N ILE A 150 16.22 -17.09 -11.33
CA ILE A 150 16.65 -16.35 -12.53
C ILE A 150 17.17 -17.31 -13.60
N GLU A 151 17.95 -18.34 -13.20
CA GLU A 151 18.54 -19.34 -14.11
C GLU A 151 17.47 -20.20 -14.83
N ASP A 152 16.40 -20.59 -14.12
CA ASP A 152 15.23 -21.30 -14.67
C ASP A 152 14.20 -20.38 -15.35
N GLY A 153 14.40 -19.06 -15.29
CA GLY A 153 13.52 -18.07 -15.93
C GLY A 153 12.11 -18.02 -15.34
N VAL A 154 11.95 -18.26 -14.04
CA VAL A 154 10.63 -18.31 -13.37
C VAL A 154 10.26 -17.02 -12.61
N VAL A 155 11.12 -16.00 -12.63
CA VAL A 155 10.85 -14.64 -12.10
C VAL A 155 11.13 -13.56 -13.13
N GLY A 156 10.46 -12.42 -13.00
CA GLY A 156 10.55 -11.32 -13.95
C GLY A 156 11.87 -10.55 -13.87
N THR A 157 12.24 -9.91 -14.98
CA THR A 157 13.45 -9.08 -15.11
C THR A 157 13.10 -7.68 -15.62
N ARG A 158 13.78 -6.65 -15.11
CA ARG A 158 13.63 -5.26 -15.57
C ARG A 158 14.97 -4.54 -15.53
N GLY A 159 15.46 -4.11 -16.69
CA GLY A 159 16.81 -3.56 -16.83
C GLY A 159 17.88 -4.57 -16.40
N GLY A 160 18.83 -4.14 -15.57
CA GLY A 160 19.86 -5.01 -14.98
C GLY A 160 19.42 -5.86 -13.78
N PHE A 161 18.14 -5.76 -13.38
CA PHE A 161 17.61 -6.38 -12.16
C PHE A 161 16.56 -7.46 -12.43
N SER A 162 16.22 -8.20 -11.38
CA SER A 162 15.20 -9.26 -11.36
C SER A 162 14.34 -9.13 -10.10
N TRP A 163 13.08 -9.59 -10.14
CA TRP A 163 12.15 -9.56 -9.01
C TRP A 163 12.56 -10.55 -7.92
N VAL A 164 13.65 -10.23 -7.24
CA VAL A 164 14.36 -11.08 -6.31
C VAL A 164 14.64 -10.28 -5.05
N TRP A 165 14.08 -10.76 -3.95
CA TRP A 165 14.23 -10.23 -2.62
C TRP A 165 15.03 -11.25 -1.79
N GLN A 166 16.35 -11.05 -1.72
CA GLN A 166 17.22 -12.00 -1.04
C GLN A 166 17.20 -11.74 0.47
N THR A 167 17.05 -12.77 1.30
CA THR A 167 17.35 -12.68 2.73
C THR A 167 18.81 -12.97 3.02
N ARG A 168 19.37 -12.29 4.03
CA ARG A 168 20.67 -12.64 4.61
C ARG A 168 20.65 -14.00 5.32
N ALA A 169 19.49 -14.48 5.75
CA ALA A 169 19.35 -15.84 6.26
C ALA A 169 19.80 -16.88 5.21
N TRP A 170 20.52 -17.91 5.66
CA TRP A 170 21.07 -19.02 4.85
C TRP A 170 22.05 -18.64 3.72
N SER A 171 22.14 -17.37 3.33
CA SER A 171 23.03 -16.84 2.27
C SER A 171 24.50 -16.67 2.68
N GLY A 172 24.82 -16.76 3.97
CA GLY A 172 26.18 -16.58 4.48
C GLY A 172 26.76 -15.19 4.20
N THR A 173 27.65 -15.09 3.20
CA THR A 173 28.22 -13.84 2.68
C THR A 173 27.90 -13.57 1.21
N GLU A 174 27.04 -14.37 0.58
CA GLU A 174 26.67 -14.22 -0.82
C GLU A 174 25.63 -13.12 -1.01
N ARG A 175 25.76 -12.36 -2.10
CA ARG A 175 24.73 -11.41 -2.56
C ARG A 175 24.49 -11.61 -4.06
N GLU A 176 23.25 -11.89 -4.43
CA GLU A 176 22.78 -11.88 -5.82
C GLU A 176 22.77 -10.42 -6.35
N PRO A 177 23.65 -10.04 -7.31
CA PRO A 177 23.76 -8.66 -7.77
C PRO A 177 22.55 -8.15 -8.56
N ARG A 178 21.69 -9.04 -9.10
CA ARG A 178 20.48 -8.67 -9.86
C ARG A 178 19.26 -8.41 -8.95
N ALA A 179 19.36 -8.65 -7.64
CA ALA A 179 18.24 -8.55 -6.72
C ALA A 179 17.85 -7.10 -6.40
N VAL A 180 16.56 -6.79 -6.50
CA VAL A 180 16.01 -5.46 -6.19
C VAL A 180 15.96 -5.13 -4.69
N LEU A 181 15.88 -6.15 -3.83
CA LEU A 181 15.68 -6.02 -2.38
C LEU A 181 16.62 -6.94 -1.59
N TYR A 182 17.01 -6.54 -0.37
CA TYR A 182 17.87 -7.32 0.53
C TYR A 182 17.42 -7.25 2.00
N GLN A 183 16.93 -8.35 2.58
CA GLN A 183 16.64 -8.43 4.01
C GLN A 183 17.96 -8.53 4.80
N ARG A 184 18.47 -7.37 5.24
CA ARG A 184 19.77 -7.21 5.90
C ARG A 184 19.69 -7.49 7.41
N ILE A 185 18.56 -7.13 8.01
CA ILE A 185 18.20 -7.44 9.40
C ILE A 185 16.99 -8.36 9.33
N ILE A 186 17.10 -9.53 9.95
CA ILE A 186 15.97 -10.42 10.20
C ILE A 186 15.63 -10.33 11.69
N ASP A 187 14.36 -10.11 12.05
CA ASP A 187 13.88 -10.15 13.42
C ASP A 187 13.84 -11.59 13.95
N THR A 188 14.54 -11.84 15.04
CA THR A 188 14.58 -13.15 15.71
C THR A 188 14.81 -12.97 17.22
N PRO A 189 14.38 -13.91 18.08
CA PRO A 189 14.65 -13.84 19.52
C PRO A 189 16.13 -13.77 19.92
N SER A 190 17.06 -14.12 19.01
CA SER A 190 18.52 -14.05 19.21
C SER A 190 19.20 -12.86 18.51
N ASN A 191 18.54 -12.25 17.53
CA ASN A 191 18.94 -11.01 16.85
C ASN A 191 17.65 -10.22 16.55
N PRO A 192 17.14 -9.43 17.50
CA PRO A 192 15.91 -8.69 17.30
C PRO A 192 16.10 -7.52 16.32
N GLY A 193 15.05 -7.22 15.56
CA GLY A 193 15.00 -6.08 14.65
C GLY A 193 15.04 -4.72 15.38
N PRO A 194 15.25 -3.59 14.69
CA PRO A 194 14.94 -2.28 15.26
C PRO A 194 13.46 -2.20 15.61
N ILE A 195 13.15 -1.38 16.63
CA ILE A 195 11.77 -1.18 17.09
C ILE A 195 11.18 0.05 16.40
N ILE A 196 10.06 -0.12 15.71
CA ILE A 196 9.21 0.96 15.20
C ILE A 196 7.85 0.81 15.86
N ASP A 197 7.32 1.88 16.48
CA ASP A 197 6.05 1.89 17.22
C ASP A 197 5.92 0.87 18.39
N GLY A 198 6.98 0.12 18.71
CA GLY A 198 6.93 -1.01 19.65
C GLY A 198 6.82 -2.39 18.99
N THR A 199 6.95 -2.47 17.67
CA THR A 199 7.13 -3.71 16.89
C THR A 199 8.59 -3.85 16.47
N HIS A 200 9.18 -5.03 16.65
CA HIS A 200 10.45 -5.36 15.98
C HIS A 200 10.18 -5.64 14.49
N VAL A 201 10.99 -5.07 13.59
CA VAL A 201 10.82 -5.21 12.14
C VAL A 201 12.05 -5.81 11.47
N ASP A 202 11.81 -6.54 10.39
CA ASP A 202 12.82 -6.89 9.41
C ASP A 202 13.17 -5.63 8.59
N VAL A 203 14.44 -5.45 8.23
CA VAL A 203 14.90 -4.26 7.47
C VAL A 203 15.52 -4.66 6.14
N ASN A 204 14.98 -4.05 5.09
CA ASN A 204 15.25 -4.35 3.70
C ASN A 204 15.98 -3.19 3.02
N ASP A 205 17.15 -3.43 2.43
CA ASP A 205 17.81 -2.44 1.57
C ASP A 205 17.17 -2.46 0.18
N ILE A 206 16.77 -1.28 -0.31
CA ILE A 206 16.26 -1.10 -1.68
C ILE A 206 17.48 -0.87 -2.59
N LEU A 207 17.69 -1.76 -3.56
CA LEU A 207 18.87 -1.75 -4.44
C LEU A 207 18.59 -1.24 -5.87
N ALA A 208 17.33 -1.12 -6.27
CA ALA A 208 16.93 -0.70 -7.61
C ALA A 208 15.92 0.47 -7.56
N PRO A 209 15.90 1.37 -8.57
CA PRO A 209 14.89 2.45 -8.65
C PRO A 209 13.47 1.92 -8.87
N ASP A 210 13.33 0.81 -9.60
CA ASP A 210 12.13 -0.02 -9.60
C ASP A 210 12.44 -1.29 -8.78
N PHE A 211 11.78 -1.43 -7.64
CA PHE A 211 11.92 -2.54 -6.72
C PHE A 211 10.61 -3.32 -6.54
N GLY A 212 9.67 -3.15 -7.47
CA GLY A 212 8.35 -3.77 -7.43
C GLY A 212 7.29 -2.93 -6.70
N GLN A 213 7.58 -1.66 -6.43
CA GLN A 213 6.70 -0.76 -5.69
C GLN A 213 5.40 -0.41 -6.44
N TRP A 214 4.33 -0.11 -5.70
CA TRP A 214 3.03 0.23 -6.30
C TRP A 214 2.92 1.64 -6.86
N SER A 215 3.58 2.65 -6.27
CA SER A 215 3.45 4.04 -6.75
C SER A 215 3.98 4.24 -8.17
N LEU A 216 4.90 3.36 -8.60
CA LEU A 216 5.46 3.35 -9.94
C LEU A 216 4.46 2.78 -10.94
N ASP A 217 3.79 3.64 -11.69
CA ASP A 217 2.96 3.23 -12.82
C ASP A 217 3.84 2.53 -13.90
N ARG A 218 3.54 1.25 -14.15
CA ARG A 218 4.17 0.42 -15.21
C ARG A 218 3.23 0.18 -16.40
N THR A 219 2.08 0.88 -16.44
CA THR A 219 1.29 1.10 -17.66
C THR A 219 1.96 2.18 -18.52
N VAL A 220 2.45 3.24 -17.87
CA VAL A 220 3.27 4.30 -18.46
C VAL A 220 4.71 3.84 -18.59
N ALA A 221 5.33 4.09 -19.75
CA ALA A 221 6.76 3.87 -19.92
C ALA A 221 7.55 4.99 -19.22
N VAL A 222 8.20 4.62 -18.11
CA VAL A 222 9.37 5.34 -17.57
C VAL A 222 10.38 5.48 -18.71
N PRO A 223 10.91 6.69 -19.00
CA PRO A 223 11.86 6.86 -20.09
C PRO A 223 13.18 6.15 -19.78
N GLU A 224 13.81 5.54 -20.78
CA GLU A 224 15.16 5.01 -20.64
C GLU A 224 16.19 6.15 -20.71
N PHE A 225 17.05 6.26 -19.71
CA PHE A 225 18.14 7.24 -19.67
C PHE A 225 19.33 6.75 -18.85
N THR A 226 20.50 7.34 -19.10
CA THR A 226 21.72 7.09 -18.32
C THR A 226 21.88 8.18 -17.25
N GLU A 227 21.83 7.81 -15.96
CA GLU A 227 22.11 8.74 -14.85
C GLU A 227 23.59 8.65 -14.44
N LEU A 228 24.29 9.79 -14.47
CA LEU A 228 25.72 9.92 -14.20
C LEU A 228 25.98 10.80 -12.98
N ASP A 229 26.60 10.26 -11.93
CA ASP A 229 27.08 11.09 -10.83
C ASP A 229 28.30 11.91 -11.27
N ARG A 230 28.15 13.24 -11.18
CA ARG A 230 29.15 14.28 -11.49
C ARG A 230 29.11 15.37 -10.42
N LEU A 231 28.88 14.98 -9.16
CA LEU A 231 28.70 15.90 -8.04
C LEU A 231 29.94 16.80 -7.84
N GLY A 232 29.73 18.10 -7.62
CA GLY A 232 30.79 19.08 -7.45
C GLY A 232 30.50 20.17 -6.41
N PRO A 233 31.49 21.04 -6.11
CA PRO A 233 31.49 21.93 -4.94
C PRO A 233 30.69 23.23 -5.13
N SER A 234 30.10 23.46 -6.30
CA SER A 234 29.42 24.70 -6.68
C SER A 234 28.00 24.76 -6.09
N HIS A 235 27.88 24.78 -4.76
CA HIS A 235 26.61 24.69 -4.05
C HIS A 235 26.64 25.44 -2.72
N SER A 236 25.49 25.61 -2.09
CA SER A 236 25.36 26.17 -0.74
C SER A 236 24.38 25.40 0.12
N SER A 237 24.34 25.72 1.41
CA SER A 237 23.30 25.27 2.33
C SER A 237 21.93 25.80 1.89
N ARG A 238 20.85 25.06 2.19
CA ARG A 238 19.46 25.51 2.03
C ARG A 238 18.95 26.34 3.22
N GLU A 239 19.75 26.55 4.26
CA GLU A 239 19.38 27.30 5.49
C GLU A 239 18.06 26.81 6.14
N GLY A 240 17.74 25.52 5.99
CA GLY A 240 16.51 24.91 6.51
C GLY A 240 15.24 25.18 5.69
N ALA A 241 15.34 25.82 4.52
CA ALA A 241 14.20 26.03 3.63
C ALA A 241 13.67 24.69 3.07
N ARG A 242 12.34 24.51 3.06
CA ARG A 242 11.68 23.41 2.35
C ARG A 242 11.76 23.66 0.84
N ILE A 243 11.92 22.60 0.06
CA ILE A 243 11.86 22.63 -1.40
C ILE A 243 10.38 22.70 -1.84
N THR A 244 10.05 23.66 -2.70
CA THR A 244 8.67 23.93 -3.14
C THR A 244 8.49 23.91 -4.65
N ASN A 245 9.57 24.01 -5.43
CA ASN A 245 9.49 24.13 -6.89
C ASN A 245 10.64 23.41 -7.61
N PHE A 246 10.32 22.86 -8.78
CA PHE A 246 11.28 22.36 -9.75
C PHE A 246 11.36 23.34 -10.92
N ILE A 247 12.56 23.82 -11.25
CA ILE A 247 12.79 24.89 -12.22
C ILE A 247 13.56 24.37 -13.44
N LEU A 248 12.99 24.58 -14.63
CA LEU A 248 13.62 24.31 -15.92
C LEU A 248 14.45 25.51 -16.41
N HIS A 249 15.63 25.22 -16.98
CA HIS A 249 16.59 26.19 -17.50
C HIS A 249 17.11 25.79 -18.89
N THR A 250 17.55 26.77 -19.69
CA THR A 250 18.34 26.53 -20.90
C THR A 250 19.84 26.74 -20.63
N GLN A 251 20.71 26.38 -21.58
CA GLN A 251 22.16 26.63 -21.44
C GLN A 251 22.59 27.96 -22.09
N GLU A 252 21.83 28.45 -23.08
CA GLU A 252 22.31 29.37 -24.12
C GLU A 252 23.64 28.90 -24.79
N GLY A 253 23.79 27.58 -24.92
CA GLY A 253 25.05 26.92 -25.29
C GLY A 253 24.90 25.77 -26.29
N ASN A 254 25.99 25.01 -26.47
CA ASN A 254 26.08 23.84 -27.37
C ASN A 254 26.70 22.62 -26.64
N GLY A 255 26.51 22.51 -25.32
CA GLY A 255 27.10 21.44 -24.51
C GLY A 255 26.31 20.13 -24.54
N THR A 256 26.97 19.05 -24.16
CA THR A 256 26.33 17.80 -23.71
C THR A 256 26.02 17.91 -22.23
N ALA A 257 25.28 16.95 -21.67
CA ALA A 257 25.00 16.92 -20.23
C ALA A 257 26.30 16.92 -19.41
N GLU A 258 27.29 16.12 -19.80
CA GLU A 258 28.55 15.97 -19.09
C GLU A 258 29.50 17.14 -19.30
N SER A 259 29.53 17.76 -20.49
CA SER A 259 30.38 18.93 -20.72
C SER A 259 29.85 20.18 -20.04
N LEU A 260 28.53 20.31 -19.90
CA LEU A 260 27.92 21.30 -19.01
C LEU A 260 28.20 20.96 -17.53
N ALA A 261 28.02 19.71 -17.08
CA ALA A 261 28.34 19.32 -15.70
C ALA A 261 29.81 19.63 -15.32
N ALA A 262 30.75 19.36 -16.22
CA ALA A 262 32.16 19.69 -16.03
C ALA A 262 32.41 21.21 -15.92
N TYR A 263 31.65 22.04 -16.64
CA TYR A 263 31.69 23.49 -16.52
C TYR A 263 31.12 23.97 -15.17
N LEU A 264 29.95 23.47 -14.75
CA LEU A 264 29.30 23.85 -13.49
C LEU A 264 30.14 23.45 -12.26
N ASN A 265 30.91 22.36 -12.35
CA ASN A 265 31.81 21.89 -11.29
C ASN A 265 33.05 22.77 -11.03
N ASN A 266 33.30 23.79 -11.86
CA ASN A 266 34.27 24.82 -11.56
C ASN A 266 33.59 26.00 -10.83
N PRO A 267 33.79 26.16 -9.49
CA PRO A 267 33.09 27.18 -8.72
C PRO A 267 33.46 28.62 -9.12
N ALA A 268 34.57 28.82 -9.84
CA ALA A 268 34.92 30.13 -10.40
C ALA A 268 33.95 30.62 -11.49
N ASN A 269 33.08 29.75 -12.02
CA ASN A 269 32.00 30.13 -12.94
C ASN A 269 30.76 30.72 -12.22
N GLY A 270 30.63 30.54 -10.90
CA GLY A 270 29.56 31.14 -10.10
C GLY A 270 28.13 30.64 -10.37
N VAL A 271 27.97 29.54 -11.13
CA VAL A 271 26.67 28.97 -11.53
C VAL A 271 26.68 27.45 -11.42
N SER A 272 25.54 26.87 -11.00
CA SER A 272 25.32 25.43 -10.98
C SER A 272 23.83 25.08 -11.11
N TYR A 273 23.54 23.81 -11.37
CA TYR A 273 22.20 23.22 -11.39
C TYR A 273 22.26 21.88 -10.65
N HIS A 274 21.12 21.29 -10.32
CA HIS A 274 21.09 19.93 -9.73
C HIS A 274 21.31 18.88 -10.82
N TYR A 275 20.65 19.08 -11.96
CA TYR A 275 20.68 18.18 -13.11
C TYR A 275 21.08 18.93 -14.39
N THR A 276 21.86 18.27 -15.23
CA THR A 276 22.01 18.62 -16.65
C THR A 276 21.50 17.47 -17.50
N LEU A 277 20.79 17.77 -18.59
CA LEU A 277 20.14 16.77 -19.44
C LEU A 277 20.35 17.07 -20.92
N ARG A 278 20.75 16.04 -21.68
CA ARG A 278 20.87 16.03 -23.15
C ARG A 278 20.95 14.60 -23.65
N ASP A 279 20.19 14.28 -24.70
CA ASP A 279 20.26 13.04 -25.49
C ASP A 279 20.16 11.77 -24.60
N ALA A 280 19.19 11.77 -23.68
CA ALA A 280 18.97 10.73 -22.67
C ALA A 280 20.14 10.47 -21.70
N ILE A 281 21.06 11.43 -21.54
CA ILE A 281 22.07 11.45 -20.48
C ILE A 281 21.69 12.52 -19.45
N VAL A 282 21.51 12.08 -18.19
CA VAL A 282 21.31 12.94 -17.01
C VAL A 282 22.60 12.96 -16.22
N ALA A 283 23.24 14.12 -16.02
CA ALA A 283 24.34 14.24 -15.07
C ALA A 283 23.88 14.97 -13.80
N ARG A 284 24.10 14.35 -12.64
CA ARG A 284 23.85 14.92 -11.30
C ARG A 284 25.05 15.76 -10.88
N VAL A 285 24.82 17.05 -10.63
CA VAL A 285 25.87 18.06 -10.40
C VAL A 285 25.83 18.59 -8.97
N VAL A 286 24.63 18.81 -8.42
CA VAL A 286 24.40 19.18 -7.01
C VAL A 286 23.37 18.23 -6.42
N PRO A 287 23.59 17.65 -5.22
CA PRO A 287 22.57 16.87 -4.51
C PRO A 287 21.36 17.75 -4.17
N GLU A 288 20.13 17.24 -4.30
CA GLU A 288 18.91 18.02 -4.01
C GLU A 288 18.86 18.52 -2.56
N GLU A 289 19.57 17.85 -1.65
CA GLU A 289 19.72 18.21 -0.24
C GLU A 289 20.49 19.53 -0.03
N LEU A 290 21.14 20.05 -1.07
CA LEU A 290 21.89 21.32 -1.09
C LEU A 290 21.28 22.28 -2.12
N ALA A 291 21.58 23.57 -1.99
CA ALA A 291 21.15 24.60 -2.92
C ALA A 291 22.15 24.74 -4.09
N SER A 292 21.67 24.60 -5.33
CA SER A 292 22.41 25.00 -6.53
C SER A 292 22.49 26.53 -6.67
N TRP A 293 23.38 27.03 -7.52
CA TRP A 293 23.54 28.45 -7.82
C TRP A 293 22.87 28.78 -9.15
N SER A 294 21.53 28.85 -9.15
CA SER A 294 20.71 28.88 -10.38
C SER A 294 19.78 30.10 -10.50
N VAL A 295 19.14 30.50 -9.38
CA VAL A 295 17.97 31.38 -9.32
C VAL A 295 18.05 32.38 -8.16
N LEU A 296 19.25 32.88 -7.87
CA LEU A 296 19.52 33.91 -6.85
C LEU A 296 18.92 33.57 -5.47
N SER A 297 18.02 34.42 -4.94
CA SER A 297 17.36 34.21 -3.64
C SER A 297 16.36 33.05 -3.61
N ALA A 298 16.00 32.46 -4.76
CA ALA A 298 15.18 31.24 -4.81
C ALA A 298 16.00 29.93 -4.71
N ASN A 299 17.33 30.01 -4.69
CA ASN A 299 18.21 28.84 -4.56
C ASN A 299 17.86 27.91 -3.36
N PRO A 300 17.50 28.42 -2.16
CA PRO A 300 17.24 27.56 -0.99
C PRO A 300 16.01 26.65 -1.13
N PHE A 301 14.98 27.04 -1.87
CA PHE A 301 13.70 26.32 -1.98
C PHE A 301 13.44 25.69 -3.36
N THR A 302 14.41 25.72 -4.27
CA THR A 302 14.28 25.16 -5.63
C THR A 302 15.16 23.94 -5.89
N VAL A 303 14.68 23.04 -6.73
CA VAL A 303 15.50 22.11 -7.52
C VAL A 303 15.55 22.63 -8.95
N ASN A 304 16.68 22.45 -9.64
CA ASN A 304 16.98 23.14 -10.90
C ASN A 304 17.57 22.15 -11.93
N LEU A 305 16.96 22.05 -13.11
CA LEU A 305 17.42 21.23 -14.24
C LEU A 305 17.70 22.12 -15.45
N CYS A 306 18.87 21.93 -16.07
CA CYS A 306 19.24 22.63 -17.30
C CYS A 306 19.34 21.67 -18.49
N PHE A 307 18.60 21.96 -19.57
CA PHE A 307 18.75 21.26 -20.83
C PHE A 307 20.05 21.73 -21.52
N ALA A 308 21.10 20.91 -21.51
CA ALA A 308 22.35 21.25 -22.19
C ALA A 308 22.12 21.38 -23.71
N GLY A 309 22.85 22.30 -24.36
CA GLY A 309 22.72 22.60 -25.78
C GLY A 309 21.49 23.44 -26.19
N SER A 310 20.61 23.78 -25.25
CA SER A 310 19.35 24.49 -25.51
C SER A 310 19.44 26.02 -25.38
N ARG A 311 18.37 26.71 -25.83
CA ARG A 311 18.21 28.17 -25.84
C ARG A 311 16.76 28.57 -25.63
N ALA A 312 16.50 29.66 -24.92
CA ALA A 312 15.16 30.24 -24.76
C ALA A 312 14.63 30.80 -26.10
N ALA A 313 15.53 31.21 -27.00
CA ALA A 313 15.20 31.67 -28.34
C ALA A 313 14.83 30.56 -29.35
N TRP A 314 14.79 29.29 -28.94
CA TRP A 314 14.38 28.19 -29.82
C TRP A 314 12.91 28.25 -30.22
N SER A 315 12.61 27.69 -31.39
CA SER A 315 11.23 27.44 -31.85
C SER A 315 10.65 26.18 -31.20
N ARG A 316 9.31 26.08 -31.16
CA ARG A 316 8.60 24.91 -30.62
C ARG A 316 9.05 23.60 -31.28
N GLN A 317 9.33 23.62 -32.59
CA GLN A 317 9.78 22.42 -33.31
C GLN A 317 11.19 21.96 -32.90
N GLN A 318 12.06 22.87 -32.46
CA GLN A 318 13.37 22.50 -31.90
C GLN A 318 13.21 21.86 -30.52
N TRP A 319 12.34 22.40 -29.66
CA TRP A 319 12.00 21.74 -28.39
C TRP A 319 11.36 20.36 -28.60
N LEU A 320 10.40 20.22 -29.52
CA LEU A 320 9.75 18.94 -29.83
C LEU A 320 10.67 17.91 -30.50
N SER A 321 11.81 18.32 -31.07
CA SER A 321 12.85 17.36 -31.50
C SER A 321 13.53 16.64 -30.33
N LEU A 322 13.30 17.09 -29.10
CA LEU A 322 13.88 16.58 -27.86
C LEU A 322 12.81 15.99 -26.93
N ASP A 323 11.70 15.49 -27.48
CA ASP A 323 10.56 14.95 -26.70
C ASP A 323 10.99 13.90 -25.65
N GLY A 324 11.99 13.07 -25.96
CA GLY A 324 12.60 12.16 -24.99
C GLY A 324 13.24 12.86 -23.78
N ASP A 325 14.03 13.93 -24.00
CA ASP A 325 14.59 14.73 -22.92
C ASP A 325 13.49 15.50 -22.16
N LEU A 326 12.44 15.98 -22.84
CA LEU A 326 11.29 16.62 -22.19
C LEU A 326 10.58 15.63 -21.25
N ARG A 327 10.38 14.39 -21.70
CA ARG A 327 9.79 13.29 -20.91
C ARG A 327 10.67 12.87 -19.74
N ILE A 328 12.00 12.83 -19.92
CA ILE A 328 12.96 12.58 -18.82
C ILE A 328 12.91 13.73 -17.80
N ALA A 329 12.89 14.98 -18.23
CA ALA A 329 12.78 16.12 -17.33
C ALA A 329 11.46 16.12 -16.54
N ALA A 330 10.34 15.75 -17.16
CA ALA A 330 9.05 15.58 -16.49
C ALA A 330 9.10 14.47 -15.43
N TYR A 331 9.66 13.30 -15.77
CA TYR A 331 9.87 12.20 -14.82
C TYR A 331 10.77 12.61 -13.64
N LEU A 332 11.87 13.32 -13.90
CA LEU A 332 12.77 13.84 -12.85
C LEU A 332 12.08 14.87 -11.95
N ALA A 333 11.24 15.74 -12.52
CA ALA A 333 10.49 16.75 -11.78
C ALA A 333 9.45 16.12 -10.85
N VAL A 334 8.69 15.11 -11.32
CA VAL A 334 7.74 14.37 -10.49
C VAL A 334 8.46 13.52 -9.43
N ARG A 335 9.58 12.87 -9.79
CA ARG A 335 10.46 12.15 -8.85
C ARG A 335 10.95 13.07 -7.71
N SER A 336 11.23 14.34 -8.01
CA SER A 336 11.61 15.36 -7.04
C SER A 336 10.41 15.84 -6.19
N ALA A 337 9.27 16.12 -6.82
CA ALA A 337 8.04 16.57 -6.16
C ALA A 337 7.55 15.58 -5.10
N HIS A 338 7.47 14.29 -5.45
CA HIS A 338 7.10 13.21 -4.52
C HIS A 338 8.13 13.06 -3.38
N ARG A 339 9.43 13.16 -3.71
CA ARG A 339 10.53 12.99 -2.75
C ARG A 339 10.61 14.09 -1.67
N HIS A 340 10.19 15.31 -1.99
CA HIS A 340 10.29 16.47 -1.09
C HIS A 340 8.93 17.04 -0.65
N GLY A 341 7.82 16.40 -1.05
CA GLY A 341 6.47 16.76 -0.61
C GLY A 341 5.98 18.12 -1.12
N TYR A 342 6.19 18.41 -2.41
CA TYR A 342 5.61 19.59 -3.08
C TYR A 342 4.76 19.21 -4.30
N SER A 343 3.99 20.17 -4.82
CA SER A 343 3.02 19.93 -5.90
C SER A 343 3.67 19.45 -7.20
N THR A 344 2.98 18.55 -7.90
CA THR A 344 3.28 18.15 -9.29
C THR A 344 2.62 19.06 -10.33
N GLU A 345 1.90 20.11 -9.94
CA GLU A 345 1.28 21.06 -10.87
C GLU A 345 2.33 21.75 -11.75
N VAL A 346 2.07 21.83 -13.06
CA VAL A 346 2.87 22.61 -14.01
C VAL A 346 2.38 24.05 -14.07
N ILE A 347 3.21 24.99 -13.59
CA ILE A 347 2.93 26.43 -13.59
C ILE A 347 3.56 27.05 -14.84
N ALA A 348 2.82 27.01 -15.94
CA ALA A 348 3.17 27.68 -17.21
C ALA A 348 2.70 29.16 -17.23
N PRO A 349 3.11 29.97 -18.23
CA PRO A 349 2.52 31.28 -18.48
C PRO A 349 0.99 31.21 -18.72
N ASP A 350 0.18 32.17 -18.28
CA ASP A 350 0.53 33.32 -17.44
C ASP A 350 0.74 32.90 -15.97
N TYR A 351 1.89 33.22 -15.40
CA TYR A 351 2.33 32.67 -14.12
C TYR A 351 1.55 33.18 -12.91
N ARG A 352 1.49 32.34 -11.86
CA ARG A 352 0.99 32.68 -10.53
C ARG A 352 1.86 32.05 -9.45
N VAL A 353 2.10 32.76 -8.35
CA VAL A 353 2.94 32.26 -7.24
C VAL A 353 2.30 31.02 -6.61
N ALA A 354 2.96 29.87 -6.75
CA ALA A 354 2.51 28.57 -6.23
C ALA A 354 3.69 27.58 -6.12
N GLU A 355 3.47 26.48 -5.38
CA GLU A 355 4.35 25.32 -5.37
C GLU A 355 4.08 24.47 -6.62
N GLY A 356 5.11 23.94 -7.27
CA GLY A 356 4.95 23.26 -8.57
C GLY A 356 6.18 23.27 -9.46
N ILE A 357 6.03 22.65 -10.63
CA ILE A 357 7.05 22.48 -11.67
C ILE A 357 6.92 23.64 -12.67
N THR A 358 8.00 24.36 -12.96
CA THR A 358 7.97 25.61 -13.75
C THR A 358 9.36 25.94 -14.32
N ASP A 359 9.62 27.17 -14.76
CA ASP A 359 10.89 27.60 -15.36
C ASP A 359 11.49 28.85 -14.71
N HIS A 360 12.62 29.35 -15.21
CA HIS A 360 13.27 30.54 -14.65
C HIS A 360 12.41 31.80 -14.88
N ASN A 361 11.64 31.87 -15.96
CA ASN A 361 10.81 33.03 -16.24
C ASN A 361 9.67 33.21 -15.21
N TYR A 362 9.17 32.13 -14.57
CA TYR A 362 8.37 32.22 -13.34
C TYR A 362 9.08 32.99 -12.21
N VAL A 363 10.37 32.73 -12.01
CA VAL A 363 11.17 33.39 -10.96
C VAL A 363 11.32 34.89 -11.27
N THR A 364 11.47 35.25 -12.54
CA THR A 364 11.48 36.65 -13.00
C THR A 364 10.10 37.32 -12.85
N GLU A 365 9.03 36.73 -13.42
CA GLU A 365 7.73 37.39 -13.57
C GLU A 365 6.81 37.27 -12.34
N ALA A 366 6.75 36.10 -11.70
CA ALA A 366 5.87 35.87 -10.55
C ALA A 366 6.54 36.16 -9.19
N LEU A 367 7.84 35.91 -9.06
CA LEU A 367 8.59 36.19 -7.83
C LEU A 367 9.35 37.54 -7.84
N GLY A 368 9.55 38.15 -9.02
CA GLY A 368 10.29 39.41 -9.15
C GLY A 368 11.80 39.27 -8.92
N ILE A 369 12.36 38.07 -9.12
CA ILE A 369 13.75 37.71 -8.83
C ILE A 369 14.50 37.45 -10.14
N GLY A 370 15.54 38.23 -10.41
CA GLY A 370 16.35 38.08 -11.62
C GLY A 370 15.71 38.71 -12.86
N THR A 371 16.21 38.32 -14.03
CA THR A 371 15.81 38.85 -15.36
C THR A 371 15.93 37.80 -16.46
N HIS A 372 15.88 36.52 -16.11
CA HIS A 372 16.05 35.39 -17.02
C HIS A 372 14.70 34.94 -17.59
N THR A 373 14.71 34.52 -18.85
CA THR A 373 13.50 34.14 -19.61
C THR A 373 13.51 32.68 -20.07
N ASP A 374 14.40 31.85 -19.51
CA ASP A 374 14.38 30.40 -19.67
C ASP A 374 13.04 29.84 -19.16
N VAL A 375 12.34 28.94 -19.86
CA VAL A 375 12.72 28.16 -21.06
C VAL A 375 12.27 28.77 -22.40
N GLY A 376 11.70 29.97 -22.35
CA GLY A 376 11.36 30.78 -23.52
C GLY A 376 9.95 30.56 -24.08
N PRO A 377 9.38 31.54 -24.80
CA PRO A 377 7.95 31.61 -25.12
C PRO A 377 7.44 30.55 -26.10
N ASN A 378 8.34 29.74 -26.69
CA ASN A 378 7.96 28.65 -27.60
C ASN A 378 8.10 27.26 -26.96
N PHE A 379 8.42 27.15 -25.66
CA PHE A 379 8.51 25.87 -24.97
C PHE A 379 7.14 25.14 -25.00
N PRO A 380 7.09 23.83 -25.29
CA PRO A 380 5.84 23.09 -25.46
C PRO A 380 5.24 22.69 -24.11
N TRP A 381 4.78 23.68 -23.34
CA TRP A 381 4.19 23.50 -22.01
C TRP A 381 3.04 22.49 -21.96
N ASP A 382 2.24 22.40 -23.01
CA ASP A 382 1.18 21.40 -23.18
C ASP A 382 1.71 19.96 -23.27
N VAL A 383 2.83 19.74 -23.96
CA VAL A 383 3.48 18.42 -24.07
C VAL A 383 4.23 18.08 -22.80
N PHE A 384 4.93 19.07 -22.21
CA PHE A 384 5.61 18.87 -20.92
C PHE A 384 4.61 18.58 -19.79
N ALA A 385 3.47 19.30 -19.74
CA ALA A 385 2.41 19.03 -18.78
C ALA A 385 1.72 17.67 -19.00
N ALA A 386 1.57 17.22 -20.25
CA ALA A 386 1.13 15.86 -20.54
C ALA A 386 2.12 14.81 -20.01
N HIS A 387 3.43 14.98 -20.25
CA HIS A 387 4.46 14.10 -19.69
C HIS A 387 4.51 14.15 -18.16
N VAL A 388 4.26 15.29 -17.51
CA VAL A 388 4.16 15.37 -16.04
C VAL A 388 2.93 14.61 -15.53
N ALA A 389 1.77 14.79 -16.19
CA ALA A 389 0.54 14.09 -15.83
C ALA A 389 0.64 12.56 -16.01
N ASP A 390 1.37 12.08 -17.02
CA ASP A 390 1.73 10.67 -17.24
C ASP A 390 2.43 10.04 -16.01
N PHE A 391 3.16 10.82 -15.20
CA PHE A 391 3.95 10.28 -14.07
C PHE A 391 3.35 10.54 -12.68
N ALA A 392 2.24 11.27 -12.56
CA ALA A 392 1.82 11.95 -11.31
C ALA A 392 0.41 11.59 -10.78
N GLY A 393 -0.01 10.32 -10.86
CA GLY A 393 -1.31 9.87 -10.31
C GLY A 393 -1.45 10.08 -8.78
N ALA A 394 -2.63 10.23 -8.19
CA ALA A 394 -3.98 9.87 -8.68
C ALA A 394 -5.11 10.85 -8.24
N ARG A 395 -6.38 10.43 -8.39
CA ARG A 395 -7.62 11.15 -7.99
C ARG A 395 -8.38 10.40 -6.87
N PRO A 396 -9.32 11.04 -6.14
CA PRO A 396 -10.12 10.39 -5.10
C PRO A 396 -11.04 9.26 -5.59
N ASN A 397 -11.53 8.44 -4.63
CA ASN A 397 -12.39 7.27 -4.84
C ASN A 397 -13.65 7.31 -3.95
N ALA A 398 -14.56 6.36 -4.15
CA ALA A 398 -15.88 6.34 -3.50
C ALA A 398 -15.84 6.11 -1.98
N ILE A 399 -14.83 5.40 -1.46
CA ILE A 399 -14.68 5.20 -0.01
C ILE A 399 -14.06 6.44 0.66
N ASP A 400 -13.24 7.23 -0.05
CA ASP A 400 -12.82 8.57 0.42
C ASP A 400 -14.01 9.55 0.43
N ASP A 401 -14.87 9.53 -0.59
CA ASP A 401 -16.08 10.36 -0.63
C ASP A 401 -17.08 10.03 0.50
N ARG A 402 -17.25 8.75 0.86
CA ARG A 402 -18.08 8.34 2.02
C ARG A 402 -17.41 8.68 3.35
N ALA A 403 -16.09 8.55 3.46
CA ALA A 403 -15.35 8.93 4.68
C ALA A 403 -15.57 10.40 5.05
N ALA A 404 -15.49 11.30 4.07
CA ALA A 404 -15.72 12.73 4.25
C ALA A 404 -17.15 13.09 4.73
N GLN A 405 -18.11 12.16 4.61
CA GLN A 405 -19.50 12.33 5.06
C GLN A 405 -19.77 11.68 6.44
N SER A 406 -18.87 10.84 6.94
CA SER A 406 -19.07 10.03 8.16
C SER A 406 -18.00 10.30 9.23
N PRO A 407 -17.83 11.56 9.70
CA PRO A 407 -16.71 11.95 10.58
C PRO A 407 -16.69 11.28 11.96
N TRP A 408 -17.79 10.64 12.38
CA TRP A 408 -17.86 9.84 13.62
C TRP A 408 -16.95 8.60 13.57
N LEU A 409 -16.56 8.15 12.38
CA LEU A 409 -15.61 7.06 12.16
C LEU A 409 -14.21 7.39 12.70
N GLY A 410 -13.89 8.67 12.88
CA GLY A 410 -12.56 9.15 13.27
C GLY A 410 -11.57 9.13 12.10
N VAL A 411 -10.28 9.10 12.44
CA VAL A 411 -9.20 9.03 11.45
C VAL A 411 -9.32 7.74 10.63
N ARG A 412 -9.06 7.89 9.34
CA ARG A 412 -8.81 6.78 8.42
C ARG A 412 -7.59 6.00 8.91
N ARG A 413 -7.81 4.87 9.61
CA ARG A 413 -6.76 3.86 9.82
C ARG A 413 -6.32 3.30 8.47
N THR A 414 -7.26 3.27 7.53
CA THR A 414 -7.07 2.84 6.16
C THR A 414 -5.88 3.48 5.47
N ASP A 415 -5.01 2.62 5.05
CA ASP A 415 -4.32 2.75 3.81
C ASP A 415 -5.07 1.83 2.80
N GLY A 416 -5.43 2.25 1.60
CA GLY A 416 -5.93 1.45 0.46
C GLY A 416 -7.45 1.41 0.33
N GLU A 417 -8.01 0.81 -0.71
CA GLU A 417 -9.41 0.34 -0.70
C GLU A 417 -9.38 -1.19 -0.86
N ILE A 418 -9.64 -2.01 0.19
CA ILE A 418 -9.53 -3.49 0.07
C ILE A 418 -10.72 -4.06 -0.65
N ALA A 419 -10.56 -4.67 -1.83
CA ALA A 419 -11.53 -5.70 -2.16
C ALA A 419 -11.57 -6.76 -1.05
N THR A 420 -12.79 -7.04 -0.70
CA THR A 420 -13.24 -8.22 0.01
C THR A 420 -12.65 -9.48 -0.63
N PRO A 421 -12.37 -10.57 0.11
CA PRO A 421 -11.72 -11.76 -0.46
C PRO A 421 -12.50 -12.49 -1.56
N ASP A 422 -13.78 -12.14 -1.77
CA ASP A 422 -14.59 -12.57 -2.92
C ASP A 422 -14.17 -11.92 -4.26
N GLY A 423 -13.36 -10.85 -4.22
CA GLY A 423 -12.85 -10.12 -5.37
C GLY A 423 -13.81 -9.10 -5.98
N VAL A 424 -14.93 -8.76 -5.32
CA VAL A 424 -16.01 -7.93 -5.91
C VAL A 424 -16.19 -6.56 -5.23
N GLY A 425 -16.22 -6.52 -3.90
CA GLY A 425 -16.38 -5.29 -3.12
C GLY A 425 -15.10 -4.46 -3.00
N ARG A 426 -15.12 -3.44 -2.13
CA ARG A 426 -13.97 -2.68 -1.60
C ARG A 426 -14.25 -2.21 -0.16
N PHE A 427 -13.28 -2.02 0.75
CA PHE A 427 -13.56 -1.53 2.12
C PHE A 427 -12.41 -0.76 2.79
N ALA A 428 -12.68 -0.27 4.02
CA ALA A 428 -11.83 0.60 4.83
C ALA A 428 -12.26 0.73 6.32
N GLU A 429 -11.44 0.30 7.26
CA GLU A 429 -11.35 0.66 8.70
C GLU A 429 -10.94 2.12 9.01
N PHE A 430 -11.61 2.67 10.01
CA PHE A 430 -11.36 3.93 10.66
C PHE A 430 -11.31 3.70 12.18
N GLU A 431 -10.95 4.72 12.95
CA GLU A 431 -10.78 4.59 14.40
C GLU A 431 -11.96 3.94 15.15
N HIS A 432 -13.20 4.10 14.65
CA HIS A 432 -14.43 3.68 15.29
C HIS A 432 -15.37 2.82 14.42
N GLY A 433 -14.95 2.45 13.19
CA GLY A 433 -15.76 1.60 12.31
C GLY A 433 -15.19 1.41 10.90
N TYR A 434 -15.89 0.70 10.03
CA TYR A 434 -15.44 0.28 8.70
C TYR A 434 -16.44 0.70 7.61
N ILE A 435 -16.00 1.39 6.56
CA ILE A 435 -16.78 1.60 5.34
C ILE A 435 -16.55 0.45 4.38
N TYR A 436 -17.60 -0.30 4.04
CA TYR A 436 -17.62 -1.28 2.96
C TYR A 436 -18.40 -0.76 1.76
N TRP A 437 -17.82 -0.92 0.57
CA TRP A 437 -18.36 -0.67 -0.75
C TRP A 437 -18.56 -1.99 -1.51
N HIS A 438 -19.58 -2.04 -2.36
CA HIS A 438 -19.76 -3.08 -3.36
C HIS A 438 -20.47 -2.45 -4.57
N PRO A 439 -20.18 -2.87 -5.83
CA PRO A 439 -20.75 -2.25 -7.03
C PRO A 439 -22.27 -2.12 -7.02
N ASP A 440 -22.99 -3.10 -6.43
CA ASP A 440 -24.46 -3.10 -6.38
C ASP A 440 -25.09 -2.37 -5.18
N THR A 441 -24.33 -2.06 -4.12
CA THR A 441 -24.86 -1.42 -2.88
C THR A 441 -24.24 -0.07 -2.54
N GLY A 442 -23.03 0.23 -3.00
CA GLY A 442 -22.32 1.45 -2.64
C GLY A 442 -21.65 1.38 -1.25
N ALA A 443 -21.13 2.52 -0.78
CA ALA A 443 -20.29 2.61 0.41
C ALA A 443 -21.08 2.92 1.71
N HIS A 444 -20.97 2.05 2.72
CA HIS A 444 -21.72 2.03 3.98
C HIS A 444 -20.84 1.76 5.22
N ALA A 445 -21.10 2.41 6.36
CA ALA A 445 -20.26 2.34 7.55
C ALA A 445 -20.78 1.40 8.67
N ILE A 446 -19.87 0.64 9.29
CA ILE A 446 -20.10 -0.38 10.34
C ILE A 446 -19.28 -0.03 11.60
N PRO A 447 -19.86 0.20 12.79
CA PRO A 447 -19.06 0.44 14.00
C PRO A 447 -18.18 -0.74 14.37
N THR A 448 -16.97 -0.50 14.91
CA THR A 448 -16.06 -1.57 15.38
C THR A 448 -16.77 -2.51 16.35
N ALA A 449 -17.64 -1.98 17.21
CA ALA A 449 -18.38 -2.77 18.18
C ALA A 449 -19.37 -3.78 17.56
N ILE A 450 -19.86 -3.55 16.34
CA ILE A 450 -20.61 -4.55 15.55
C ILE A 450 -19.66 -5.41 14.71
N MET A 451 -18.59 -4.79 14.19
CA MET A 451 -17.56 -5.46 13.39
C MET A 451 -16.97 -6.68 14.10
N ASP A 452 -16.68 -6.60 15.40
CA ASP A 452 -16.15 -7.71 16.21
C ASP A 452 -16.89 -9.02 15.95
N LYS A 453 -18.23 -8.97 15.82
CA LYS A 453 -19.06 -10.16 15.59
C LYS A 453 -19.24 -10.50 14.12
N TYR A 454 -19.36 -9.49 13.25
CA TYR A 454 -19.34 -9.71 11.80
C TYR A 454 -18.06 -10.44 11.37
N ALA A 455 -16.93 -10.10 11.99
CA ALA A 455 -15.64 -10.75 11.82
C ALA A 455 -15.59 -12.21 12.31
N GLU A 456 -16.07 -12.48 13.52
CA GLU A 456 -16.17 -13.85 14.09
C GLU A 456 -16.94 -14.81 13.18
N LEU A 457 -17.88 -14.28 12.38
CA LEU A 457 -18.74 -15.03 11.47
C LEU A 457 -18.18 -15.15 10.04
N GLY A 458 -17.01 -14.57 9.76
CA GLY A 458 -16.36 -14.62 8.44
C GLY A 458 -16.69 -13.45 7.49
N TRP A 459 -17.17 -12.32 8.03
CA TRP A 459 -17.46 -11.10 7.28
C TRP A 459 -18.43 -11.33 6.08
N GLU A 460 -18.17 -10.72 4.92
CA GLU A 460 -18.99 -10.80 3.70
C GLU A 460 -18.96 -12.18 3.03
N ALA A 461 -17.87 -12.93 3.20
CA ALA A 461 -17.79 -14.34 2.78
C ALA A 461 -18.53 -15.26 3.77
N GLY A 462 -18.78 -14.78 4.98
CA GLY A 462 -19.59 -15.41 6.01
C GLY A 462 -21.09 -15.33 5.71
N PRO A 463 -21.93 -15.98 6.54
CA PRO A 463 -23.36 -16.09 6.29
C PRO A 463 -24.14 -14.78 6.56
N LEU A 464 -23.46 -13.65 6.72
CA LEU A 464 -24.05 -12.31 6.84
C LEU A 464 -23.95 -11.50 5.53
N GLY A 465 -22.94 -11.69 4.68
CA GLY A 465 -22.78 -10.88 3.46
C GLY A 465 -22.60 -9.38 3.76
N TYR A 466 -22.62 -8.55 2.71
CA TYR A 466 -22.31 -7.11 2.81
C TYR A 466 -23.32 -6.32 3.66
N PRO A 467 -22.92 -5.17 4.24
CA PRO A 467 -23.86 -4.20 4.79
C PRO A 467 -24.75 -3.63 3.68
N THR A 468 -26.00 -3.32 4.04
CA THR A 468 -26.99 -2.69 3.15
C THR A 468 -27.56 -1.39 3.72
N ALA A 469 -27.10 -0.99 4.91
CA ALA A 469 -27.45 0.25 5.59
C ALA A 469 -26.40 0.59 6.66
N GLU A 470 -26.42 1.84 7.12
CA GLU A 470 -25.69 2.27 8.33
C GLU A 470 -26.29 1.62 9.61
N HIS A 471 -25.57 1.74 10.74
CA HIS A 471 -25.96 1.16 12.03
C HIS A 471 -27.02 1.95 12.82
N ALA A 472 -27.50 1.38 13.93
CA ALA A 472 -28.37 2.05 14.89
C ALA A 472 -27.94 1.81 16.36
N GLU A 473 -28.21 2.79 17.22
CA GLU A 473 -28.03 2.73 18.68
C GLU A 473 -29.33 2.29 19.39
N LEU A 474 -29.19 1.50 20.46
CA LEU A 474 -30.32 0.92 21.22
C LEU A 474 -30.21 1.27 22.72
N PRO A 475 -31.23 1.90 23.34
CA PRO A 475 -31.23 2.24 24.76
C PRO A 475 -31.59 1.05 25.65
N ASP A 476 -31.10 1.03 26.90
CA ASP A 476 -31.40 -0.03 27.87
C ASP A 476 -32.29 0.46 29.03
N PRO A 477 -33.55 -0.02 29.14
CA PRO A 477 -34.46 0.31 30.23
C PRO A 477 -34.24 -0.51 31.51
N ARG A 478 -33.37 -1.52 31.52
CA ARG A 478 -32.99 -2.32 32.70
C ARG A 478 -31.70 -1.84 33.39
N GLY A 479 -31.14 -0.71 32.95
CA GLY A 479 -30.07 0.01 33.66
C GLY A 479 -28.75 -0.75 33.82
N THR A 480 -28.45 -1.65 32.88
CA THR A 480 -27.29 -2.56 32.91
C THR A 480 -26.34 -2.42 31.71
N GLY A 481 -26.68 -1.59 30.72
CA GLY A 481 -25.81 -1.12 29.62
C GLY A 481 -26.54 -1.04 28.27
N PRO A 482 -26.41 0.07 27.49
CA PRO A 482 -27.03 0.23 26.16
C PRO A 482 -26.40 -0.72 25.12
N GLY A 483 -26.89 -0.71 23.88
CA GLY A 483 -26.38 -1.58 22.81
C GLY A 483 -26.45 -1.00 21.40
N LEU A 484 -26.10 -1.83 20.42
CA LEU A 484 -26.05 -1.51 18.98
C LEU A 484 -26.67 -2.66 18.15
N ALA A 485 -27.14 -2.32 16.95
CA ALA A 485 -27.48 -3.30 15.92
C ALA A 485 -27.19 -2.78 14.50
N GLN A 486 -26.96 -3.68 13.55
CA GLN A 486 -26.84 -3.37 12.12
C GLN A 486 -27.31 -4.54 11.24
N ALA A 487 -27.79 -4.21 10.03
CA ALA A 487 -28.30 -5.16 9.06
C ALA A 487 -27.29 -5.45 7.94
N PHE A 488 -27.21 -6.73 7.58
CA PHE A 488 -26.40 -7.28 6.49
C PHE A 488 -27.28 -8.17 5.60
N GLN A 489 -26.80 -8.54 4.41
CA GLN A 489 -27.56 -9.35 3.44
C GLN A 489 -28.17 -10.66 4.00
N GLY A 490 -27.51 -11.29 4.99
CA GLY A 490 -27.83 -12.59 5.58
C GLY A 490 -28.20 -12.57 7.07
N GLY A 491 -28.59 -11.42 7.62
CA GLY A 491 -29.08 -11.30 9.00
C GLY A 491 -28.63 -10.03 9.72
N ALA A 492 -28.59 -10.11 11.05
CA ALA A 492 -28.17 -9.00 11.91
C ALA A 492 -27.24 -9.46 13.05
N VAL A 493 -26.43 -8.53 13.51
CA VAL A 493 -25.65 -8.61 14.76
C VAL A 493 -26.34 -7.73 15.80
N TYR A 494 -26.47 -8.25 17.02
CA TYR A 494 -26.87 -7.48 18.20
C TYR A 494 -25.74 -7.53 19.23
N ARG A 495 -25.44 -6.40 19.86
CA ARG A 495 -24.45 -6.32 20.93
C ARG A 495 -24.88 -5.37 22.04
N ARG A 496 -24.61 -5.77 23.29
CA ARG A 496 -24.67 -4.90 24.46
C ARG A 496 -23.29 -4.34 24.80
N ALA A 497 -23.24 -3.09 25.27
CA ALA A 497 -22.03 -2.47 25.78
C ALA A 497 -21.39 -3.33 26.89
N GLY A 498 -20.10 -3.60 26.77
CA GLY A 498 -19.34 -4.44 27.71
C GLY A 498 -19.57 -5.96 27.58
N GLN A 499 -20.46 -6.41 26.70
CA GLN A 499 -20.67 -7.84 26.40
C GLN A 499 -20.22 -8.16 24.95
N PRO A 500 -20.09 -9.45 24.57
CA PRO A 500 -19.87 -9.83 23.18
C PRO A 500 -21.06 -9.46 22.28
N GLY A 501 -20.82 -9.42 20.98
CA GLY A 501 -21.90 -9.44 19.99
C GLY A 501 -22.34 -10.88 19.71
N TYR A 502 -23.60 -11.06 19.35
CA TYR A 502 -24.14 -12.36 18.96
C TYR A 502 -24.93 -12.24 17.65
N ARG A 503 -24.87 -13.28 16.82
CA ARG A 503 -25.67 -13.35 15.60
C ARG A 503 -27.10 -13.71 15.97
N VAL A 504 -28.04 -12.96 15.42
CA VAL A 504 -29.47 -13.25 15.58
C VAL A 504 -30.06 -13.43 14.19
N HIS A 505 -30.43 -14.67 13.85
CA HIS A 505 -30.90 -15.04 12.52
C HIS A 505 -31.97 -16.14 12.56
N GLY A 506 -32.55 -16.43 11.40
CA GLY A 506 -33.40 -17.61 11.19
C GLY A 506 -34.59 -17.69 12.15
N ALA A 507 -34.94 -18.92 12.53
CA ALA A 507 -36.12 -19.23 13.32
C ALA A 507 -35.96 -18.88 14.81
N ILE A 508 -34.75 -19.03 15.38
CA ILE A 508 -34.49 -18.63 16.78
C ILE A 508 -34.55 -17.11 16.91
N GLY A 509 -33.91 -16.36 16.01
CA GLY A 509 -33.94 -14.90 16.00
C GLY A 509 -35.35 -14.34 15.83
N ALA A 510 -36.14 -14.87 14.88
CA ALA A 510 -37.55 -14.49 14.72
C ALA A 510 -38.41 -14.83 15.96
N ARG A 511 -38.12 -15.92 16.67
CA ARG A 511 -38.82 -16.31 17.90
C ARG A 511 -38.45 -15.43 19.10
N TRP A 512 -37.21 -14.94 19.18
CA TRP A 512 -36.74 -13.99 20.18
C TRP A 512 -37.27 -12.57 19.91
N GLN A 513 -37.28 -12.13 18.65
CA GLN A 513 -38.01 -10.93 18.19
C GLN A 513 -39.47 -10.96 18.67
N ALA A 514 -40.20 -12.06 18.44
CA ALA A 514 -41.58 -12.23 18.89
C ALA A 514 -41.74 -12.32 20.42
N ALA A 515 -40.65 -12.45 21.19
CA ALA A 515 -40.66 -12.35 22.66
C ALA A 515 -40.42 -10.92 23.17
N GLY A 516 -40.07 -9.96 22.29
CA GLY A 516 -39.67 -8.60 22.66
C GLY A 516 -38.14 -8.38 22.70
N PHE A 517 -37.38 -9.18 21.94
CA PHE A 517 -35.90 -9.08 21.82
C PHE A 517 -35.18 -9.02 23.19
N GLU A 518 -34.15 -8.19 23.33
CA GLU A 518 -33.32 -8.02 24.52
C GLU A 518 -34.09 -7.58 25.78
N ASN A 519 -35.25 -6.96 25.56
CA ASN A 519 -36.14 -6.48 26.63
C ASN A 519 -37.10 -7.56 27.17
N SER A 520 -37.01 -8.80 26.69
CA SER A 520 -37.84 -9.96 27.07
C SER A 520 -37.42 -10.65 28.39
N GLU A 521 -38.17 -11.67 28.82
CA GLU A 521 -37.79 -12.50 29.99
C GLU A 521 -36.52 -13.34 29.78
N LEU A 522 -36.11 -13.58 28.54
CA LEU A 522 -34.84 -14.24 28.20
C LEU A 522 -33.65 -13.29 28.35
N GLY A 523 -33.87 -11.98 28.12
CA GLY A 523 -32.83 -10.96 28.10
C GLY A 523 -32.06 -10.92 26.77
N TRP A 524 -30.84 -10.40 26.83
CA TRP A 524 -29.89 -10.37 25.71
C TRP A 524 -29.45 -11.78 25.30
N PRO A 525 -29.00 -12.02 24.05
CA PRO A 525 -28.34 -13.26 23.69
C PRO A 525 -27.03 -13.39 24.49
N ALA A 526 -26.66 -14.63 24.84
CA ALA A 526 -25.47 -14.96 25.62
C ALA A 526 -24.56 -16.00 24.91
N SER A 527 -25.06 -16.62 23.84
CA SER A 527 -24.27 -17.39 22.88
C SER A 527 -24.75 -17.12 21.44
N ASP A 528 -24.02 -17.64 20.44
CA ASP A 528 -24.61 -17.94 19.13
C ASP A 528 -25.39 -19.27 19.19
N GLU A 529 -25.95 -19.72 18.07
CA GLU A 529 -26.53 -21.08 17.98
C GLU A 529 -25.45 -22.17 18.13
N ILE A 530 -25.61 -23.01 19.16
CA ILE A 530 -24.78 -24.16 19.52
C ILE A 530 -25.46 -25.43 19.01
N ALA A 531 -24.73 -26.33 18.33
CA ALA A 531 -25.26 -27.62 17.91
C ALA A 531 -25.56 -28.56 19.10
N HIS A 532 -26.70 -29.24 19.08
CA HIS A 532 -27.10 -30.21 20.12
C HIS A 532 -27.98 -31.30 19.51
N ASP A 533 -27.56 -32.55 19.71
CA ASP A 533 -28.24 -33.79 19.31
C ASP A 533 -28.71 -33.80 17.83
N ASP A 534 -29.99 -33.45 17.55
CA ASP A 534 -30.55 -33.38 16.20
C ASP A 534 -30.88 -31.95 15.70
N GLY A 535 -30.43 -30.92 16.43
CA GLY A 535 -30.68 -29.50 16.12
C GLY A 535 -29.66 -28.52 16.70
N THR A 536 -30.14 -27.34 17.10
CA THR A 536 -29.35 -26.24 17.68
C THR A 536 -30.04 -25.63 18.90
N TYR A 537 -29.31 -24.86 19.70
CA TYR A 537 -29.89 -23.99 20.72
C TYR A 537 -29.04 -22.74 20.94
N GLN A 538 -29.66 -21.64 21.36
CA GLN A 538 -28.97 -20.40 21.70
C GLN A 538 -29.24 -20.07 23.17
N GLU A 539 -28.19 -19.76 23.93
CA GLU A 539 -28.29 -19.25 25.30
C GLU A 539 -28.57 -17.74 25.29
N PHE A 540 -29.32 -17.29 26.29
CA PHE A 540 -29.69 -15.91 26.58
C PHE A 540 -29.44 -15.65 28.07
N GLU A 541 -29.32 -14.39 28.47
CA GLU A 541 -28.88 -13.94 29.81
C GLU A 541 -29.55 -14.70 30.97
N PHE A 542 -30.80 -15.13 30.82
CA PHE A 542 -31.56 -15.88 31.83
C PHE A 542 -32.11 -17.24 31.37
N GLY A 543 -31.76 -17.75 30.18
CA GLY A 543 -32.39 -18.95 29.64
C GLY A 543 -31.81 -19.45 28.31
N ARG A 544 -32.58 -20.28 27.60
CA ARG A 544 -32.17 -20.95 26.34
C ARG A 544 -33.33 -21.04 25.36
N ILE A 545 -33.07 -20.95 24.07
CA ILE A 545 -34.02 -21.36 23.02
C ILE A 545 -33.43 -22.55 22.26
N TYR A 546 -34.09 -23.70 22.34
CA TYR A 546 -33.79 -24.89 21.55
C TYR A 546 -34.60 -24.90 20.26
N TRP A 547 -33.95 -25.27 19.16
CA TRP A 547 -34.53 -25.58 17.85
C TRP A 547 -34.17 -27.03 17.49
N VAL A 548 -35.17 -27.86 17.31
CA VAL A 548 -35.05 -29.20 16.71
C VAL A 548 -36.03 -29.32 15.54
N PRO A 549 -35.85 -30.25 14.57
CA PRO A 549 -36.49 -30.18 13.26
C PRO A 549 -38.04 -30.18 13.19
N GLN A 550 -38.75 -30.31 14.31
CA GLN A 550 -40.21 -30.07 14.41
C GLN A 550 -40.64 -29.18 15.59
N GLN A 551 -39.73 -28.70 16.44
CA GLN A 551 -40.11 -27.98 17.66
C GLN A 551 -39.09 -26.90 18.07
N ILE A 552 -39.61 -25.73 18.44
CA ILE A 552 -38.86 -24.66 19.12
C ILE A 552 -39.38 -24.52 20.55
N ILE A 553 -38.47 -24.54 21.53
CA ILE A 553 -38.78 -24.48 22.97
C ILE A 553 -37.88 -23.42 23.61
N ALA A 554 -38.46 -22.52 24.42
CA ALA A 554 -37.69 -21.62 25.27
C ALA A 554 -37.73 -22.13 26.72
N LEU A 555 -36.59 -22.16 27.40
CA LEU A 555 -36.41 -22.55 28.80
C LEU A 555 -35.74 -21.42 29.58
N ARG A 556 -35.88 -21.42 30.91
CA ARG A 556 -35.28 -20.45 31.83
C ARG A 556 -34.48 -21.16 32.91
N ASN A 557 -33.28 -20.64 33.19
CA ASN A 557 -32.35 -21.26 34.13
C ASN A 557 -32.78 -20.91 35.57
N ALA A 558 -32.99 -21.90 36.44
CA ALA A 558 -33.66 -21.69 37.74
C ALA A 558 -33.23 -22.62 38.90
N GLY A 559 -32.05 -23.24 38.79
CA GLY A 559 -31.64 -24.33 39.66
C GLY A 559 -32.02 -25.69 39.06
N ASP A 560 -31.59 -26.78 39.69
CA ASP A 560 -31.82 -28.13 39.14
C ASP A 560 -33.23 -28.65 39.50
N PRO A 561 -34.14 -28.94 38.53
CA PRO A 561 -34.02 -28.77 37.09
C PRO A 561 -34.68 -27.48 36.52
N ASP A 562 -34.23 -27.05 35.33
CA ASP A 562 -34.67 -25.83 34.63
C ASP A 562 -36.16 -25.83 34.21
N THR A 563 -36.72 -24.63 33.99
CA THR A 563 -38.18 -24.42 33.80
C THR A 563 -38.55 -23.94 32.39
N PRO A 564 -39.54 -24.54 31.68
CA PRO A 564 -39.99 -24.05 30.38
C PRO A 564 -40.71 -22.69 30.41
N LEU A 565 -40.36 -21.80 29.48
CA LEU A 565 -41.14 -20.61 29.18
C LEU A 565 -42.30 -20.98 28.24
N GLY A 566 -43.52 -20.61 28.62
CA GLY A 566 -44.68 -20.71 27.75
C GLY A 566 -44.43 -19.96 26.44
N ARG A 567 -44.97 -20.47 25.33
CA ARG A 567 -45.07 -19.65 24.12
C ARG A 567 -46.00 -18.47 24.43
N PRO A 568 -45.60 -17.21 24.17
CA PRO A 568 -46.52 -16.08 24.17
C PRO A 568 -47.74 -16.42 23.32
N ALA A 569 -48.92 -16.05 23.81
CA ALA A 569 -50.22 -16.42 23.25
C ALA A 569 -50.54 -15.66 21.96
#